data_AF-A0A936CUF5-F1
#
_entry.id   AF-A0A936CUF5-F1
#
_cell.length_a   1.000
_cell.length_b   1.000
_cell.length_c   1.000
_cell.angle_alpha   90.00
_cell.angle_beta   90.00
_cell.angle_gamma   90.00
#
_symmetry.space_group_name_H-M   'P 1'
#
loop_
_entity.id
_entity.type
_entity.pdbx_description
1 polymer ?
#
loop_
_entity_poly.entity_id
_entity_poly.type
_entity_poly.pdbx_seq_one_letter_code
_entity_poly.pdbx_strand_id
1 'polypeptide(L)'
;MASRRAPLRVAAPGEKPQAKVRALSIIEAAEAGDPRALLVAMRGRVAKTVEDPNCPPRDLAALTRRLQEISREIEAIDARAKQEADEGDHVPDEAWDETAL
;
A
#
# COMPACT_ATOMS: atom_id res chain seq x y z
N MET A 1 19.91 10.03 -11.94
CA MET A 1 18.96 10.85 -12.70
C MET A 1 17.93 11.42 -11.72
N ALA A 2 17.89 12.73 -11.52
CA ALA A 2 16.96 13.35 -10.57
C ALA A 2 15.58 13.49 -11.23
N SER A 3 14.56 12.85 -10.65
CA SER A 3 13.17 12.97 -11.11
C SER A 3 12.72 14.44 -11.04
N ARG A 4 12.20 14.96 -12.16
CA ARG A 4 11.75 16.34 -12.29
C ARG A 4 10.50 16.52 -11.42
N ARG A 5 10.60 17.28 -10.33
CA ARG A 5 9.47 17.56 -9.43
C ARG A 5 8.34 18.24 -10.22
N ALA A 6 7.10 17.82 -9.99
CA ALA A 6 5.92 18.44 -10.58
C ALA A 6 5.90 19.96 -10.27
N PRO A 7 5.45 20.81 -11.21
CA PRO A 7 5.40 22.25 -11.01
C PRO A 7 4.46 22.58 -9.85
N LEU A 8 4.97 23.32 -8.87
CA LEU A 8 4.16 23.81 -7.75
C LEU A 8 3.10 24.78 -8.30
N ARG A 9 1.83 24.54 -7.97
CA ARG A 9 0.72 25.42 -8.34
C ARG A 9 0.24 26.22 -7.12
N VAL A 10 -0.18 27.46 -7.35
CA VAL A 10 -0.82 28.29 -6.32
C VAL A 10 -2.22 27.73 -6.02
N ALA A 11 -2.51 27.48 -4.74
CA ALA A 11 -3.83 27.04 -4.31
C ALA A 11 -4.85 28.19 -4.45
N ALA A 12 -6.06 27.88 -4.91
CA ALA A 12 -7.12 28.90 -5.05
C ALA A 12 -7.66 29.34 -3.68
N PRO A 13 -8.25 30.55 -3.55
CA PRO A 13 -8.92 30.96 -2.32
C PRO A 13 -10.02 29.96 -1.92
N GLY A 14 -9.87 29.33 -0.75
CA GLY A 14 -10.81 28.30 -0.25
C GLY A 14 -10.47 26.87 -0.65
N GLU A 15 -9.39 26.63 -1.42
CA GLU A 15 -8.91 25.28 -1.73
C GLU A 15 -8.40 24.60 -0.45
N LYS A 16 -9.07 23.52 -0.05
CA LYS A 16 -8.66 22.71 1.11
C LYS A 16 -7.65 21.66 0.66
N PRO A 17 -6.58 21.41 1.43
CA PRO A 17 -5.66 20.31 1.17
C PRO A 17 -6.44 19.00 1.06
N GLN A 18 -6.11 18.15 0.10
CA GLN A 18 -6.64 16.80 0.05
C GLN A 18 -6.30 16.11 1.37
N ALA A 19 -7.32 15.62 2.08
CA ALA A 19 -7.12 14.93 3.33
C ALA A 19 -6.24 13.71 3.06
N LYS A 20 -5.06 13.67 3.68
CA LYS A 20 -4.21 12.48 3.62
C LYS A 20 -4.99 11.34 4.26
N VAL A 21 -5.24 10.28 3.50
CA VAL A 21 -5.82 9.05 4.02
C VAL A 21 -4.90 8.59 5.16
N ARG A 22 -5.42 8.61 6.39
CA ARG A 22 -4.67 8.14 7.56
C ARG A 22 -4.58 6.63 7.45
N ALA A 23 -3.39 6.08 7.68
CA ALA A 23 -3.25 4.64 7.84
C ALA A 23 -4.08 4.19 9.06
N LEU A 24 -4.84 3.11 8.90
CA LEU A 24 -5.60 2.51 9.99
C LEU A 24 -4.66 2.06 11.11
N SER A 25 -5.16 2.09 12.35
CA SER A 25 -4.53 1.38 13.45
C SER A 25 -4.66 -0.13 13.28
N ILE A 26 -3.91 -0.90 14.06
CA ILE A 26 -3.94 -2.37 14.00
C ILE A 26 -5.35 -2.90 14.33
N ILE A 27 -6.02 -2.30 15.32
CA ILE A 27 -7.36 -2.71 15.75
C ILE A 27 -8.37 -2.38 14.65
N GLU A 28 -8.37 -1.14 14.15
CA GLU A 28 -9.29 -0.72 13.07
C GLU A 28 -9.09 -1.56 11.80
N ALA A 29 -7.84 -1.87 11.44
CA ALA A 29 -7.56 -2.69 10.27
C ALA A 29 -8.00 -4.15 10.44
N ALA A 30 -7.87 -4.69 11.66
CA ALA A 30 -8.34 -6.04 11.98
C ALA A 30 -9.87 -6.12 11.96
N GLU A 31 -10.56 -5.12 12.51
CA GLU A 31 -12.03 -5.02 12.50
C GLU A 31 -12.59 -4.81 11.09
N ALA A 32 -11.91 -4.00 10.27
CA ALA A 32 -12.27 -3.78 8.87
C ALA A 32 -12.06 -5.02 7.99
N GLY A 33 -11.32 -6.03 8.48
CA GLY A 33 -11.00 -7.23 7.72
C GLY A 33 -10.13 -6.97 6.49
N ASP A 34 -9.37 -5.86 6.47
CA ASP A 34 -8.46 -5.51 5.38
C ASP A 34 -7.05 -6.07 5.71
N PRO A 35 -6.62 -7.17 5.06
CA PRO A 35 -5.35 -7.80 5.36
C PRO A 35 -4.16 -6.89 5.01
N ARG A 36 -4.29 -6.08 3.96
CA ARG A 36 -3.25 -5.16 3.52
C ARG A 36 -3.06 -4.05 4.54
N ALA A 37 -4.16 -3.41 4.97
CA ALA A 37 -4.09 -2.36 5.98
C ALA A 37 -3.56 -2.89 7.32
N LEU A 38 -3.94 -4.13 7.69
CA LEU A 38 -3.44 -4.78 8.89
C LEU A 38 -1.92 -4.94 8.85
N LEU A 39 -1.39 -5.46 7.73
CA LEU A 39 0.05 -5.62 7.54
C LEU A 39 0.79 -4.28 7.54
N VAL A 40 0.23 -3.23 6.93
CA VAL A 40 0.79 -1.87 6.96
C VAL A 40 0.87 -1.33 8.39
N ALA A 41 -0.20 -1.50 9.18
CA ALA A 41 -0.25 -1.07 10.57
C ALA A 41 0.77 -1.85 11.44
N MET A 42 0.86 -3.17 11.26
CA MET A 42 1.84 -4.02 11.94
C MET A 42 3.28 -3.65 11.57
N ARG A 43 3.56 -3.38 10.28
CA ARG A 43 4.86 -2.89 9.80
C ARG A 43 5.28 -1.64 10.55
N GLY A 44 4.38 -0.65 10.65
CA GLY A 44 4.63 0.59 11.37
C GLY A 44 4.91 0.38 12.85
N ARG A 45 4.21 -0.56 13.50
CA ARG A 45 4.45 -0.90 14.91
C ARG A 45 5.82 -1.55 15.11
N VAL A 46 6.20 -2.50 14.26
CA VAL A 46 7.50 -3.20 14.34
C VAL A 46 8.64 -2.23 14.04
N ALA A 47 8.51 -1.40 13.00
CA ALA A 47 9.53 -0.41 12.64
C ALA A 47 9.84 0.54 13.81
N LYS A 48 8.81 1.05 14.50
CA LYS A 48 9.00 1.88 15.70
C LYS A 48 9.78 1.16 16.81
N THR A 49 9.53 -0.13 17.01
CA THR A 49 10.27 -0.91 18.02
C THR A 49 11.72 -1.15 17.60
N VAL A 50 11.96 -1.41 16.31
CA VAL A 50 13.33 -1.60 15.76
C VAL A 50 14.15 -0.30 15.82
N GLU A 51 13.51 0.85 15.65
CA GLU A 51 14.15 2.18 15.74
C GLU A 51 14.41 2.62 17.19
N ASP A 52 13.72 2.04 18.17
CA ASP A 52 13.89 2.39 19.58
C ASP A 52 15.30 2.01 20.07
N PRO A 53 16.12 2.95 20.56
CA PRO A 53 17.45 2.65 21.08
C PRO A 53 17.44 1.72 22.31
N ASN A 54 16.29 1.57 22.97
CA ASN A 54 16.12 0.66 24.09
C ASN A 54 15.69 -0.76 23.66
N CYS A 55 15.54 -1.02 22.36
CA CYS A 55 15.23 -2.35 21.86
C CYS A 55 16.34 -3.35 22.24
N PRO A 56 16.03 -4.43 22.98
CA PRO A 56 17.03 -5.43 23.34
C PRO A 56 17.67 -6.03 22.07
N PRO A 57 19.01 -6.15 22.00
CA PRO A 57 19.69 -6.73 20.82
C PRO A 57 19.21 -8.14 20.46
N ARG A 58 18.79 -8.92 21.47
CA ARG A 58 18.18 -10.24 21.30
C ARG A 58 16.89 -10.18 20.46
N ASP A 59 16.05 -9.17 20.68
CA ASP A 59 14.77 -9.03 20.01
C ASP A 59 14.92 -8.35 18.64
N LEU A 60 15.96 -7.52 18.48
CA LEU A 60 16.26 -6.78 17.25
C LEU A 60 16.39 -7.71 16.03
N ALA A 61 17.08 -8.84 16.17
CA ALA A 61 17.25 -9.81 15.08
C ALA A 61 15.91 -10.40 14.63
N ALA A 62 15.03 -10.75 15.58
CA ALA A 62 13.71 -11.29 15.28
C ALA A 62 12.78 -10.24 14.65
N LEU A 63 12.79 -9.02 15.19
CA LEU A 63 11.94 -7.92 14.73
C LEU A 63 12.34 -7.42 13.34
N THR A 64 13.64 -7.36 13.03
CA THR A 64 14.12 -6.99 11.69
C THR A 64 13.75 -8.04 10.64
N ARG A 65 13.83 -9.33 10.96
CA ARG A 65 13.33 -10.41 10.08
C ARG A 65 11.82 -10.29 9.87
N ARG A 66 11.05 -10.08 10.94
CA ARG A 66 9.60 -9.88 10.85
C ARG A 66 9.23 -8.67 10.00
N LEU A 67 9.99 -7.58 10.08
CA LEU A 67 9.79 -6.38 9.27
C LEU A 67 9.99 -6.65 7.77
N GLN A 68 11.02 -7.44 7.42
CA GLN A 68 11.26 -7.87 6.03
C GLN A 68 10.15 -8.78 5.52
N GLU A 69 9.68 -9.74 6.32
CA GLU A 69 8.57 -10.63 5.96
C GLU A 69 7.29 -9.85 5.66
N ILE A 70 6.88 -8.96 6.56
CA ILE A 70 5.69 -8.11 6.37
C ILE A 70 5.82 -7.26 5.11
N SER A 71 7.02 -6.72 4.84
CA SER A 71 7.24 -5.89 3.66
C SER A 71 7.08 -6.69 2.36
N ARG A 72 7.64 -7.90 2.30
CA ARG A 72 7.47 -8.81 1.15
C ARG A 72 6.02 -9.24 0.95
N GLU A 73 5.28 -9.45 2.03
CA GLU A 73 3.87 -9.83 1.95
C GLU A 73 3.00 -8.69 1.41
N ILE A 74 3.26 -7.45 1.83
CA ILE A 74 2.61 -6.27 1.26
C ILE A 74 2.94 -6.14 -0.23
N GLU A 75 4.20 -6.30 -0.62
CA GLU A 75 4.61 -6.26 -2.03
C GLU A 75 3.89 -7.34 -2.85
N ALA A 76 3.72 -8.54 -2.31
CA ALA A 76 2.98 -9.61 -2.97
C ALA A 76 1.48 -9.30 -3.13
N ILE A 77 0.85 -8.68 -2.12
CA ILE A 77 -0.55 -8.22 -2.22
C ILE A 77 -0.67 -7.13 -3.28
N ASP A 78 0.20 -6.13 -3.23
CA ASP A 78 0.18 -4.99 -4.16
C ASP A 78 0.47 -5.44 -5.61
N ALA A 79 1.37 -6.43 -5.80
CA ALA A 79 1.64 -7.02 -7.11
C ALA A 79 0.45 -7.79 -7.68
N ARG A 80 -0.24 -8.59 -6.85
CA ARG A 80 -1.46 -9.30 -7.27
C ARG A 80 -2.57 -8.33 -7.65
N ALA A 81 -2.83 -7.33 -6.81
CA ALA A 81 -3.84 -6.31 -7.08
C ALA A 81 -3.55 -5.54 -8.39
N LYS A 82 -2.27 -5.31 -8.69
CA LYS A 82 -1.86 -4.71 -9.97
C LYS A 82 -2.09 -5.64 -11.16
N GLN A 83 -1.71 -6.91 -11.04
CA GLN A 83 -1.93 -7.91 -12.10
C GLN A 83 -3.42 -8.05 -12.43
N GLU A 84 -4.27 -8.17 -11.41
CA GLU A 84 -5.73 -8.23 -11.59
C GLU A 84 -6.28 -6.97 -12.27
N ALA A 85 -5.76 -5.79 -11.94
CA ALA A 85 -6.15 -4.54 -12.59
C ALA A 85 -5.69 -4.48 -14.06
N ASP A 86 -4.46 -4.92 -14.35
CA ASP A 86 -3.90 -4.93 -15.71
C ASP A 86 -4.62 -5.97 -16.60
N GLU A 87 -5.03 -7.12 -16.05
CA GLU A 87 -5.80 -8.16 -16.76
C GLU A 87 -7.25 -7.74 -17.04
N GLY A 88 -7.90 -7.03 -16.09
CA GLY A 88 -9.27 -6.55 -16.25
C GLY A 88 -9.45 -5.45 -17.30
N ASP A 89 -8.37 -4.76 -17.69
CA ASP A 89 -8.39 -3.67 -18.69
C ASP A 89 -8.28 -4.20 -20.14
N HIS A 90 -7.97 -5.49 -20.34
CA HIS A 90 -7.74 -6.08 -21.67
C HIS A 90 -8.86 -7.02 -22.12
N VAL A 91 -10.11 -6.54 -22.13
CA VAL A 91 -11.18 -7.17 -22.91
C VAL A 91 -11.33 -6.37 -24.22
N PRO A 92 -10.79 -6.86 -25.35
CA PRO A 92 -11.04 -6.21 -26.63
C PRO A 92 -12.54 -6.31 -26.94
N ASP A 93 -13.16 -5.18 -27.31
CA ASP A 93 -14.50 -5.18 -27.87
C ASP A 93 -14.48 -6.01 -29.15
N GLU A 94 -15.06 -7.21 -29.10
CA GLU A 94 -15.32 -8.01 -30.30
C GLU A 94 -16.40 -7.29 -31.12
N ALA A 95 -16.13 -7.09 -32.41
CA ALA A 95 -17.13 -6.54 -33.32
C ALA A 95 -18.29 -7.53 -33.43
N TRP A 96 -19.48 -7.10 -33.01
CA TRP A 96 -20.72 -7.85 -33.14
C TRP A 96 -20.89 -8.38 -34.58
N ASP A 97 -20.93 -9.70 -34.75
CA ASP A 97 -21.15 -10.36 -36.04
C ASP A 97 -22.64 -10.67 -36.24
N GLU A 98 -23.27 -9.92 -37.13
CA GLU A 98 -24.68 -10.07 -37.53
C GLU A 98 -24.96 -11.32 -38.38
N THR A 99 -23.92 -12.05 -38.82
CA THR A 99 -24.06 -13.25 -39.66
C THR A 99 -24.10 -14.57 -38.88
N ALA A 100 -24.07 -14.51 -37.55
CA ALA A 100 -24.07 -15.68 -36.66
C ALA A 100 -25.45 -16.36 -36.45
N LEU A 101 -26.37 -16.26 -37.43
CA LEU A 101 -27.69 -16.93 -37.46
C LEU A 101 -27.79 -17.92 -38.63
#